data_AF-A0A2E6GGC1-F1
#
_entry.id   AF-A0A2E6GGC1-F1
#
_cell.length_a   1.000
_cell.length_b   1.000
_cell.length_c   1.000
_cell.angle_alpha   90.00
_cell.angle_beta   90.00
_cell.angle_gamma   90.00
#
_symmetry.space_group_name_H-M   'P 1'
#
loop_
_entity.id
_entity.type
_entity.pdbx_description
1 polymer ?
#
loop_
_entity_poly.entity_id
_entity_poly.type
_entity_poly.pdbx_seq_one_letter_code
_entity_poly.pdbx_strand_id
1 'polypeptide(L)' 'MSNKGLKAPDGRVKDRLPDGRPAIAWERRWTEGALPLWLIATGGGIAVILVIGLFFAGSYTGVGAGG' A
#
# COMPACT_ATOMS: atom_id res chain seq x y z
N MET A 1 -11.32 15.90 -12.22
CA MET A 1 -9.87 16.16 -12.28
C MET A 1 -9.46 16.30 -13.74
N SER A 2 -8.96 17.46 -14.17
CA SER A 2 -8.65 17.76 -15.58
C SER A 2 -7.20 17.43 -15.89
N ASN A 3 -6.95 16.42 -16.72
CA ASN A 3 -5.62 15.93 -17.15
C ASN A 3 -4.87 16.89 -18.09
N LYS A 4 -4.81 18.19 -17.76
CA LYS A 4 -4.20 19.23 -18.61
C LYS A 4 -2.68 19.09 -18.76
N GLY A 5 -2.01 18.26 -17.94
CA GLY A 5 -0.56 18.06 -17.99
C GLY A 5 -0.07 16.76 -18.65
N LEU A 6 -0.96 15.79 -18.88
CA LEU A 6 -0.59 14.45 -19.41
C LEU A 6 -0.56 14.37 -20.94
N LYS A 7 -1.23 15.31 -21.61
CA LYS A 7 -1.19 15.44 -23.07
C LYS A 7 -0.15 16.48 -23.45
N ALA A 8 0.86 16.04 -24.20
CA ALA A 8 1.74 16.94 -24.92
C ALA A 8 0.91 17.81 -25.90
N PRO A 9 1.44 18.95 -26.36
CA PRO A 9 0.74 19.86 -27.28
C PRO A 9 0.27 19.19 -28.58
N ASP A 10 0.88 18.06 -28.94
CA ASP A 10 0.57 17.20 -30.07
C ASP A 10 -0.48 16.10 -29.76
N GLY A 11 -1.06 16.12 -28.56
CA GLY A 11 -2.06 15.16 -28.10
C GLY A 11 -1.51 13.81 -27.64
N ARG A 12 -0.19 13.59 -27.67
CA ARG A 12 0.46 12.36 -27.21
C ARG A 12 0.53 12.32 -25.69
N VAL A 13 0.40 11.11 -25.12
CA VAL A 13 0.60 10.89 -23.69
C VAL A 13 2.10 10.86 -23.44
N LYS A 14 2.63 11.73 -22.57
CA LYS A 14 4.09 11.84 -22.35
C LYS A 14 4.75 10.52 -21.92
N ASP A 15 3.97 9.66 -21.27
CA ASP A 15 4.43 8.40 -20.67
C ASP A 15 4.34 7.22 -21.67
N ARG A 16 3.98 7.51 -22.94
CA ARG A 16 3.63 6.52 -23.95
C ARG A 16 4.32 6.83 -25.28
N LEU A 17 4.91 5.81 -25.87
CA LEU A 17 5.58 5.89 -27.15
C LEU A 17 4.56 6.21 -28.28
N PRO A 18 4.96 6.77 -29.43
CA PRO A 18 4.03 7.15 -30.51
C PRO A 18 3.15 6.02 -31.05
N ASP A 19 3.53 4.76 -30.80
CA ASP A 19 2.78 3.54 -31.13
C ASP A 19 1.76 3.14 -30.05
N GLY A 20 1.67 3.90 -28.95
CA GLY A 20 0.74 3.66 -27.85
C GLY A 20 1.22 2.67 -26.79
N ARG A 21 2.48 2.19 -26.84
CA ARG A 21 3.06 1.33 -25.78
C ARG A 21 3.64 2.17 -24.62
N PRO A 22 3.61 1.69 -23.37
CA PRO A 22 4.25 2.39 -22.26
C PRO A 22 5.74 2.57 -22.54
N ALA A 23 6.29 3.75 -22.28
CA ALA A 23 7.69 4.06 -22.56
C ALA A 23 8.67 3.20 -21.73
N ILE A 24 8.21 2.68 -20.60
CA ILE A 24 8.95 1.76 -19.72
C ILE A 24 8.13 0.48 -19.53
N ALA A 25 8.70 -0.65 -19.94
CA ALA A 25 8.02 -1.94 -19.98
C ALA A 25 7.60 -2.50 -18.60
N TRP A 26 8.28 -2.06 -17.53
CA TRP A 26 8.04 -2.52 -16.16
C TRP A 26 7.19 -1.55 -15.33
N GLU A 27 6.77 -0.41 -15.90
CA GLU A 27 5.96 0.60 -15.21
C GLU A 27 4.53 0.07 -15.04
N ARG A 28 4.36 -0.86 -14.10
CA ARG A 28 3.08 -1.12 -13.47
C ARG A 28 2.66 0.22 -12.87
N ARG A 29 1.47 0.71 -13.23
CA ARG A 29 0.84 1.83 -12.51
C ARG A 29 0.58 1.39 -11.07
N TRP A 30 1.57 1.53 -10.20
CA TRP A 30 1.40 1.43 -8.76
C TRP A 30 0.40 2.48 -8.23
N THR A 31 -0.01 3.41 -9.08
CA THR A 31 -0.98 4.48 -8.87
C THR A 31 -2.46 4.06 -8.96
N GLU A 32 -2.78 2.79 -9.26
CA GLU A 32 -4.15 2.28 -9.26
C GLU A 32 -4.25 1.05 -8.31
N GLY A 33 -4.34 1.29 -6.99
CA GLY A 33 -4.78 0.28 -6.03
C GLY A 33 -3.78 -0.84 -5.69
N ALA A 34 -2.56 -0.49 -5.26
CA ALA A 34 -1.50 -1.45 -4.94
C ALA A 34 -1.91 -2.57 -3.97
N LEU A 35 -2.82 -2.31 -3.02
CA LEU A 35 -3.42 -3.34 -2.15
C LEU A 35 -4.87 -2.96 -1.75
N PRO A 36 -5.80 -3.93 -1.73
CA PRO A 36 -7.13 -3.73 -1.16
C PRO A 36 -7.10 -3.25 0.29
N LEU A 37 -7.94 -2.26 0.63
CA LEU A 37 -8.00 -1.71 1.99
C LEU A 37 -8.40 -2.77 3.03
N TRP A 38 -9.26 -3.72 2.69
CA TRP A 38 -9.66 -4.80 3.59
C TRP A 38 -8.48 -5.70 3.99
N LEU A 39 -7.48 -5.87 3.11
CA LEU A 39 -6.25 -6.61 3.44
C LEU A 39 -5.40 -5.83 4.44
N ILE A 40 -5.25 -4.52 4.24
CA ILE A 40 -4.51 -3.65 5.18
C ILE A 40 -5.20 -3.65 6.54
N ALA A 41 -6.51 -3.49 6.57
CA ALA A 41 -7.30 -3.49 7.81
C ALA A 41 -7.24 -4.84 8.53
N THR A 42 -7.35 -5.95 7.80
CA THR A 42 -7.31 -7.29 8.39
C THR A 42 -5.90 -7.63 8.88
N GLY A 43 -4.88 -7.42 8.06
CA GLY A 43 -3.48 -7.68 8.43
C GLY A 43 -3.03 -6.80 9.59
N GLY A 44 -3.33 -5.50 9.54
CA GLY A 44 -3.07 -4.57 10.63
C GLY A 44 -3.84 -4.93 11.90
N GLY A 45 -5.12 -5.29 11.79
CA GLY A 45 -5.95 -5.71 12.92
C GLY A 45 -5.43 -6.96 13.63
N ILE A 46 -5.04 -7.99 12.87
CA ILE A 46 -4.42 -9.20 13.41
C ILE A 46 -3.13 -8.85 14.15
N ALA A 47 -2.26 -8.03 13.57
CA ALA A 47 -1.02 -7.62 14.20
C ALA A 47 -1.25 -6.92 15.55
N VAL A 48 -2.22 -5.99 15.60
CA VAL A 48 -2.57 -5.28 16.85
C VAL A 48 -3.11 -6.25 17.90
N ILE A 49 -4.01 -7.17 17.54
CA ILE A 49 -4.57 -8.15 18.47
C ILE A 49 -3.47 -9.06 19.04
N LEU A 50 -2.53 -9.52 18.21
CA LEU A 50 -1.42 -10.35 18.65
C LEU A 50 -0.50 -9.60 19.63
N VAL A 51 -0.19 -8.34 19.33
CA VAL A 51 0.63 -7.50 20.23
C VAL A 51 -0.07 -7.31 21.57
N ILE A 52 -1.36 -6.95 21.57
CA ILE A 52 -2.14 -6.80 22.80
C ILE A 52 -2.20 -8.11 23.59
N GLY A 53 -2.46 -9.23 22.92
CA GLY A 53 -2.46 -10.55 23.53
C GLY A 53 -1.12 -10.90 24.17
N LEU A 54 -0.01 -10.54 23.52
CA LEU A 54 1.34 -10.72 24.05
C LEU A 54 1.58 -9.90 25.31
N PHE A 55 1.14 -8.64 25.35
CA PHE A 55 1.21 -7.81 26.56
C PHE A 55 0.44 -8.42 27.72
N PHE A 56 -0.79 -8.90 27.47
CA PHE A 56 -1.55 -9.60 28.51
C PHE A 56 -0.86 -10.88 28.96
N ALA A 57 -0.39 -11.72 28.04
CA ALA A 57 0.35 -12.93 28.39
C ALA A 57 1.58 -12.60 29.26
N GLY A 58 2.35 -11.59 28.87
CA GLY A 58 3.51 -11.10 29.63
C GLY A 58 3.14 -10.54 31.00
N SER A 59 1.95 -9.96 31.19
CA SER A 59 1.55 -9.45 32.51
C SER A 59 1.38 -10.56 33.56
N TYR A 60 1.11 -11.80 33.14
CA TYR A 60 1.00 -12.95 34.04
C TYR A 60 2.34 -13.68 34.26
N THR A 61 3.40 -13.32 33.54
CA THR A 61 4.69 -14.02 33.57
C THR A 61 5.87 -13.07 33.51
N GLY A 62 6.77 -13.11 34.50
CA GLY A 62 8.00 -12.30 34.51
C GLY A 62 7.90 -11.05 35.38
N VAL A 63 8.61 -9.98 35.00
CA VAL A 63 8.73 -8.77 35.83
C VAL A 63 7.36 -8.12 36.01
N GLY A 64 6.95 -7.96 37.28
CA GLY A 64 5.65 -7.37 37.63
C GLY A 64 4.51 -8.37 37.83
N ALA A 65 4.75 -9.68 37.63
CA ALA A 65 3.75 -10.74 37.84
C ALA A 65 3.43 -11.02 39.33
N GLY A 66 4.08 -10.33 40.27
CA GLY A 66 3.75 -10.35 41.70
C GLY A 66 4.16 -11.62 42.48
N GLY A 67 4.95 -12.50 41.86
CA GLY A 67 5.58 -13.66 42.49
C GLY A 67 6.97 -13.37 43.04
#